data_AF-X0XVI2-F1
#
_entry.id   AF-X0XVI2-F1
#
_cell.length_a   1.000
_cell.length_b   1.000
_cell.length_c   1.000
_cell.angle_alpha   90.00
_cell.angle_beta   90.00
_cell.angle_gamma   90.00
#
_symmetry.space_group_name_H-M   'P 1'
#
loop_
_entity.id
_entity.type
_entity.pdbx_description
1 polymer ?
#
loop_
_entity_poly.entity_id
_entity_poly.type
_entity_poly.pdbx_seq_one_letter_code
_entity_poly.pdbx_strand_id
1 'polypeptide(L)'
;TAAVFHIGYSGWYKLARFMGVIQSYKVVDLETEFSNGCFVCTSNADSGFTHAPQIMGHHLPANSSVPALLRAHRNRIRQYLRKNPDVQAISIHSLQDAIESQNRQNAVQCAYRKSIDGTVLQEEMDKIAGPEMQEQGQEVVYEMQRLEDEAEGNREEHQ
;
A
#
# COMPACT_ATOMS: atom_id res chain seq x y z
N THR A 1 -0.89 14.85 1.05
CA THR A 1 -0.64 14.66 -0.40
C THR A 1 -1.81 13.94 -1.05
N ALA A 2 -2.02 14.16 -2.35
CA ALA A 2 -3.02 13.44 -3.13
C ALA A 2 -2.37 12.96 -4.42
N ALA A 3 -2.42 11.65 -4.68
CA ALA A 3 -1.93 11.06 -5.92
C ALA A 3 -3.10 10.47 -6.71
N VAL A 4 -3.03 10.63 -8.04
CA VAL A 4 -4.01 10.11 -8.98
C VAL A 4 -3.25 9.29 -10.01
N PHE A 5 -3.55 8.01 -10.07
CA PHE A 5 -2.93 7.11 -11.03
C PHE A 5 -3.94 6.63 -12.07
N HIS A 6 -3.47 6.46 -13.30
CA HIS A 6 -4.17 5.77 -14.37
C HIS A 6 -3.47 4.45 -14.64
N ILE A 7 -4.16 3.32 -14.42
CA ILE A 7 -3.65 2.00 -14.81
C ILE A 7 -3.77 1.90 -16.33
N GLY A 8 -2.63 1.73 -17.01
CA GLY A 8 -2.56 1.60 -18.47
C GLY A 8 -2.90 0.18 -18.91
N TYR A 9 -4.07 -0.02 -19.52
CA TYR A 9 -4.49 -1.33 -20.03
C TYR A 9 -4.13 -1.50 -21.53
N SER A 10 -3.61 -2.68 -21.91
CA SER A 10 -3.23 -3.07 -23.27
C SER A 10 -4.28 -3.97 -23.96
N GLY A 11 -4.35 -3.90 -25.30
CA GLY A 11 -5.05 -4.87 -26.16
C GLY A 11 -6.57 -4.98 -25.94
N TRP A 12 -7.03 -6.18 -25.59
CA TRP A 12 -8.45 -6.56 -25.47
C TRP A 12 -9.20 -5.77 -24.39
N TYR A 13 -8.50 -5.28 -23.36
CA TYR A 13 -9.08 -4.40 -22.33
C TYR A 13 -9.58 -3.07 -22.92
N LYS A 14 -8.93 -2.53 -23.97
CA LYS A 14 -9.41 -1.32 -24.66
C LYS A 14 -10.69 -1.59 -25.43
N LEU A 15 -10.82 -2.79 -26.02
CA LEU A 15 -12.01 -3.22 -26.75
C LEU A 15 -13.18 -3.49 -25.78
N ALA A 16 -12.92 -4.15 -24.65
CA ALA A 16 -13.90 -4.37 -23.59
C ALA A 16 -14.35 -3.06 -22.91
N ARG A 17 -13.43 -2.08 -22.77
CA ARG A 17 -13.74 -0.72 -22.33
C ARG A 17 -14.58 0.05 -23.35
N PHE A 18 -14.26 -0.05 -24.64
CA PHE A 18 -15.05 0.54 -25.73
C PHE A 18 -16.47 -0.04 -25.79
N MET A 19 -16.61 -1.34 -25.55
CA MET A 19 -17.88 -2.07 -25.46
C MET A 19 -18.64 -1.86 -24.15
N GLY A 20 -18.12 -1.03 -23.22
CA GLY A 20 -18.78 -0.73 -21.93
C GLY A 20 -18.76 -1.89 -20.91
N VAL A 21 -18.03 -2.97 -21.19
CA VAL A 21 -17.94 -4.17 -20.33
C VAL A 21 -17.03 -3.93 -19.12
N ILE A 22 -16.02 -3.05 -19.26
CA ILE A 22 -15.08 -2.71 -18.19
C ILE A 22 -15.16 -1.22 -17.89
N GLN A 23 -15.64 -0.87 -16.68
CA GLN A 23 -15.61 0.50 -16.18
C GLN A 23 -14.19 0.82 -15.66
N SER A 24 -13.54 1.82 -16.26
CA SER A 24 -12.28 2.34 -15.73
C SER A 24 -12.56 3.22 -14.51
N TYR A 25 -12.15 2.78 -13.32
CA TYR A 25 -12.24 3.60 -12.11
C TYR A 25 -10.94 4.40 -11.91
N LYS A 26 -11.08 5.66 -11.54
CA LYS A 26 -9.95 6.53 -11.21
C LYS A 26 -9.50 6.20 -9.79
N VAL A 27 -8.25 5.77 -9.62
CA VAL A 27 -7.67 5.56 -8.29
C VAL A 27 -7.27 6.92 -7.71
N VAL A 28 -7.65 7.14 -6.46
CA VAL A 28 -7.39 8.39 -5.72
C VAL A 28 -6.90 8.01 -4.34
N ASP A 29 -5.64 8.35 -4.07
CA ASP A 29 -4.98 8.14 -2.79
C ASP A 29 -4.78 9.47 -2.09
N LEU A 30 -5.23 9.55 -0.83
CA LEU A 30 -5.06 10.69 0.05
C LEU A 30 -4.20 10.28 1.24
N GLU A 31 -3.11 11.01 1.46
CA GLU A 31 -2.12 10.69 2.48
C GLU A 31 -1.84 11.90 3.35
N THR A 32 -1.69 11.66 4.65
CA THR A 32 -1.22 12.65 5.62
C THR A 32 -0.15 12.03 6.49
N GLU A 33 1.03 12.65 6.47
CA GLU A 33 2.15 12.34 7.35
C GLU A 33 2.04 13.12 8.67
N PHE A 34 2.49 12.50 9.76
CA PHE A 34 2.50 13.08 11.09
C PHE A 34 3.91 13.16 11.68
N SER A 35 4.13 14.06 12.64
CA SER A 35 5.43 14.35 13.26
C SER A 35 6.06 13.16 14.01
N ASN A 36 5.30 12.11 14.29
CA ASN A 36 5.77 10.87 14.90
C ASN A 36 6.11 9.77 13.88
N GLY A 37 6.14 10.09 12.57
CA GLY A 37 6.45 9.14 11.51
C GLY A 37 5.30 8.22 11.12
N CYS A 38 4.09 8.46 11.64
CA CYS A 38 2.89 7.75 11.21
C CYS A 38 2.21 8.40 10.00
N PHE A 39 1.40 7.62 9.29
CA PHE A 39 0.68 8.03 8.09
C PHE A 39 -0.79 7.60 8.16
N VAL A 40 -1.70 8.51 7.81
CA VAL A 40 -3.10 8.15 7.52
C VAL A 40 -3.27 8.14 6.00
N CYS A 41 -3.69 6.99 5.46
CA CYS A 41 -3.89 6.80 4.02
C CYS A 41 -5.34 6.41 3.74
N THR A 42 -6.01 7.12 2.83
CA THR A 42 -7.40 6.86 2.42
C THR A 42 -7.48 6.73 0.92
N SER A 43 -8.00 5.59 0.45
CA SER A 43 -8.05 5.26 -0.98
C SER A 43 -9.41 4.75 -1.40
N ASN A 44 -9.71 4.76 -2.70
CA ASN A 44 -10.77 3.94 -3.30
C ASN A 44 -10.24 2.67 -3.99
N ALA A 45 -8.95 2.37 -3.88
CA ALA A 45 -8.36 1.11 -4.31
C ALA A 45 -7.83 0.36 -3.10
N ASP A 46 -8.13 -0.93 -3.02
CA ASP A 46 -7.45 -1.83 -2.10
C ASP A 46 -6.15 -2.31 -2.76
N SER A 47 -5.06 -2.27 -2.00
CA SER A 47 -3.76 -2.74 -2.47
C SER A 47 -3.57 -4.25 -2.25
N GLY A 48 -4.41 -4.89 -1.42
CA GLY A 48 -4.28 -6.31 -1.05
C GLY A 48 -3.11 -6.61 -0.10
N PHE A 49 -2.31 -5.59 0.22
CA PHE A 49 -1.10 -5.67 1.02
C PHE A 49 -1.34 -5.25 2.48
N THR A 50 -0.68 -5.93 3.43
CA THR A 50 -0.65 -5.50 4.82
C THR A 50 0.28 -4.29 4.95
N HIS A 51 -0.27 -3.21 5.50
CA HIS A 51 0.48 -2.01 5.79
C HIS A 51 1.28 -2.14 7.08
N ALA A 52 2.43 -1.46 7.13
CA ALA A 52 3.17 -1.28 8.37
C ALA A 52 2.25 -0.69 9.46
N PRO A 53 2.42 -1.02 10.75
CA PRO A 53 1.59 -0.49 11.84
C PRO A 53 1.54 1.05 11.89
N GLN A 54 2.59 1.71 11.42
CA GLN A 54 2.69 3.16 11.32
C GLN A 54 1.84 3.75 10.18
N ILE A 55 1.39 2.93 9.23
CA ILE A 55 0.59 3.31 8.07
C ILE A 55 -0.85 2.82 8.26
N MET A 56 -1.73 3.74 8.61
CA MET A 56 -3.14 3.47 8.80
C MET A 56 -3.87 3.60 7.45
N GLY A 57 -3.94 2.50 6.71
CA GLY A 57 -4.75 2.39 5.48
C GLY A 57 -6.25 2.27 5.78
N HIS A 58 -7.11 2.84 4.93
CA HIS A 58 -8.49 2.39 4.82
C HIS A 58 -9.10 2.78 3.48
N HIS A 59 -9.88 1.84 2.95
CA HIS A 59 -10.36 1.82 1.59
C HIS A 59 -11.86 2.05 1.57
N LEU A 60 -12.31 2.97 0.72
CA LEU A 60 -13.71 3.16 0.37
C LEU A 60 -14.03 2.39 -0.93
N PRO A 61 -15.31 2.15 -1.26
CA PRO A 61 -15.69 1.52 -2.51
C PRO A 61 -15.06 2.19 -3.74
N ALA A 62 -14.71 1.41 -4.76
CA ALA A 62 -14.01 1.90 -5.96
C ALA A 62 -14.71 3.05 -6.70
N ASN A 63 -16.04 3.09 -6.62
CA ASN A 63 -16.89 4.14 -7.21
C ASN A 63 -17.06 5.38 -6.31
N SER A 64 -16.33 5.47 -5.20
CA SER A 64 -16.41 6.61 -4.28
C SER A 64 -15.95 7.90 -4.97
N SER A 65 -16.76 8.95 -4.81
CA SER A 65 -16.41 10.28 -5.33
C SER A 65 -15.24 10.90 -4.55
N VAL A 66 -14.45 11.75 -5.23
CA VAL A 66 -13.34 12.50 -4.60
C VAL A 66 -13.80 13.30 -3.36
N PRO A 67 -14.95 14.00 -3.36
CA PRO A 67 -15.44 14.69 -2.16
C PRO A 67 -15.75 13.72 -0.99
N ALA A 68 -16.22 12.51 -1.28
CA ALA A 68 -16.47 11.50 -0.25
C ALA A 68 -15.16 11.01 0.36
N LEU A 69 -14.16 10.71 -0.46
CA LEU A 69 -12.81 10.33 -0.02
C LEU A 69 -12.18 11.43 0.84
N LEU A 70 -12.22 12.68 0.39
CA LEU A 70 -11.65 13.81 1.13
C LEU A 70 -12.33 14.02 2.49
N ARG A 71 -13.65 13.87 2.56
CA ARG A 71 -14.40 13.95 3.82
C ARG A 71 -14.02 12.82 4.76
N ALA A 72 -13.94 11.58 4.27
CA ALA A 72 -13.50 10.44 5.06
C ALA A 72 -12.08 10.64 5.59
N HIS A 73 -11.15 11.05 4.73
CA HIS A 73 -9.76 11.32 5.08
C HIS A 73 -9.64 12.39 6.18
N ARG A 74 -10.32 13.54 6.03
CA ARG A 74 -10.33 14.61 7.04
C ARG A 74 -10.87 14.14 8.39
N ASN A 75 -11.91 13.31 8.39
CA ASN A 75 -12.44 12.75 9.63
C ASN A 75 -11.41 11.84 10.32
N ARG A 76 -10.67 11.04 9.56
CA ARG A 76 -9.62 10.17 10.08
C ARG A 76 -8.43 10.94 10.64
N ILE A 77 -7.99 12.01 9.96
CA ILE A 77 -6.96 12.92 10.50
C ILE A 77 -7.41 13.48 11.86
N ARG A 78 -8.65 13.99 11.97
CA ARG A 78 -9.17 14.52 13.24
C ARG A 78 -9.23 13.45 14.33
N GLN A 79 -9.65 12.24 14.01
CA GLN A 79 -9.67 11.14 14.96
C GLN A 79 -8.26 10.77 15.44
N TYR A 80 -7.30 10.75 14.53
CA TYR A 80 -5.91 10.46 14.86
C TYR A 80 -5.31 11.52 15.78
N LEU A 81 -5.46 12.80 15.44
CA LEU A 81 -4.98 13.92 16.27
C LEU A 81 -5.66 13.97 17.65
N ARG A 82 -6.95 13.63 17.75
CA ARG A 82 -7.64 13.54 19.05
C ARG A 82 -7.08 12.45 19.96
N LYS A 83 -6.54 11.36 19.38
CA LYS A 83 -5.91 10.27 20.14
C LYS A 83 -4.44 10.53 20.44
N ASN A 84 -3.81 11.47 19.73
CA ASN A 84 -2.39 11.77 19.81
C ASN A 84 -2.18 13.30 19.92
N PRO A 85 -2.44 13.90 21.10
CA PRO A 85 -2.50 15.37 21.25
C PRO A 85 -1.16 16.07 20.98
N ASP A 86 -0.03 15.39 21.18
CA ASP A 86 1.31 15.95 20.96
C ASP A 86 1.80 15.78 19.51
N VAL A 87 0.99 15.17 18.64
CA VAL A 87 1.34 14.88 17.26
C VAL A 87 0.75 15.93 16.33
N GLN A 88 1.54 16.35 15.34
CA GLN A 88 1.14 17.36 14.35
C GLN A 88 1.13 16.76 12.95
N ALA A 89 0.20 17.22 12.11
CA ALA A 89 0.22 16.88 10.70
C ALA A 89 1.31 17.69 9.98
N ILE A 90 2.11 17.03 9.15
CA ILE A 90 3.16 17.69 8.37
C ILE A 90 2.53 18.42 7.19
N SER A 91 2.83 19.71 7.07
CA SER A 91 2.35 20.53 5.96
C SER A 91 3.26 20.36 4.75
N ILE A 92 2.65 20.17 3.58
CA ILE A 92 3.32 19.96 2.30
C ILE A 92 3.06 21.20 1.45
N HIS A 93 4.13 21.93 1.12
CA HIS A 93 4.07 23.22 0.44
C HIS A 93 4.62 23.15 -0.99
N SER A 94 5.36 22.08 -1.30
CA SER A 94 5.95 21.87 -2.62
C SER A 94 5.76 20.43 -3.11
N LEU A 95 6.00 20.23 -4.42
CA LEU A 95 6.08 18.87 -4.98
C LEU A 95 7.25 18.08 -4.38
N GLN A 96 8.35 18.76 -4.04
CA GLN A 96 9.51 18.11 -3.43
C GLN A 96 9.15 17.57 -2.04
N ASP A 97 8.46 18.34 -1.21
CA ASP A 97 7.98 17.90 0.11
C ASP A 97 7.07 16.67 -0.02
N ALA A 98 6.23 16.63 -1.06
CA ALA A 98 5.37 15.50 -1.35
C ALA A 98 6.16 14.24 -1.70
N ILE A 99 7.17 14.35 -2.55
CA ILE A 99 8.06 13.23 -2.91
C ILE A 99 8.80 12.71 -1.68
N GLU A 100 9.31 13.61 -0.85
CA GLU A 100 10.02 13.23 0.37
C GLU A 100 9.10 12.55 1.39
N SER A 101 7.86 13.01 1.52
CA SER A 101 6.84 12.35 2.35
C SER A 101 6.56 10.92 1.86
N GLN A 102 6.41 10.74 0.55
CA GLN A 102 6.21 9.42 -0.05
C GLN A 102 7.42 8.51 0.17
N ASN A 103 8.64 9.04 0.05
CA ASN A 103 9.86 8.27 0.28
C ASN A 103 9.95 7.80 1.74
N ARG A 104 9.56 8.63 2.71
CA ARG A 104 9.51 8.23 4.14
C ARG A 104 8.48 7.13 4.37
N GLN A 105 7.28 7.25 3.79
CA GLN A 105 6.27 6.19 3.87
C GLN A 105 6.74 4.88 3.25
N ASN A 106 7.39 4.94 2.09
CA ASN A 106 7.96 3.76 1.42
C ASN A 106 9.06 3.13 2.27
N ALA A 107 9.94 3.93 2.89
CA ALA A 107 10.96 3.42 3.79
C ALA A 107 10.36 2.69 4.99
N VAL A 108 9.29 3.23 5.59
CA VAL A 108 8.52 2.58 6.67
C VAL A 108 7.92 1.25 6.20
N GLN A 109 7.27 1.24 5.03
CA GLN A 109 6.70 0.01 4.49
C GLN A 109 7.78 -1.03 4.18
N CYS A 110 8.89 -0.64 3.56
CA CYS A 110 10.00 -1.54 3.25
C CYS A 110 10.64 -2.12 4.52
N ALA A 111 10.82 -1.31 5.57
CA ALA A 111 11.34 -1.79 6.85
C ALA A 111 10.40 -2.85 7.46
N TYR A 112 9.08 -2.60 7.41
CA TYR A 112 8.09 -3.58 7.87
C TYR A 112 8.11 -4.86 7.02
N ARG A 113 8.23 -4.74 5.70
CA ARG A 113 8.30 -5.92 4.80
C ARG A 113 9.47 -6.84 5.09
N LYS A 114 10.59 -6.31 5.56
CA LYS A 114 11.74 -7.12 6.01
C LYS A 114 11.53 -7.79 7.36
N SER A 115 10.50 -7.40 8.11
CA SER A 115 10.25 -7.87 9.47
C SER A 115 9.08 -8.84 9.60
N ILE A 116 8.26 -8.96 8.55
CA ILE A 116 7.11 -9.89 8.55
C ILE A 116 7.56 -11.27 8.08
N ASP A 117 6.93 -12.30 8.62
CA ASP A 117 7.17 -13.69 8.24
C ASP A 117 6.65 -14.01 6.83
N GLY A 118 7.15 -15.10 6.25
CA GLY A 118 6.72 -15.58 4.93
C GLY A 118 5.24 -16.02 4.87
N THR A 119 4.60 -16.30 6.01
CA THR A 119 3.18 -16.71 6.02
C THR A 119 2.24 -15.53 5.74
N VAL A 120 2.51 -14.35 6.30
CA VAL A 120 1.77 -13.12 5.96
C VAL A 120 1.93 -12.79 4.48
N LEU A 121 3.12 -13.03 3.91
CA LEU A 121 3.37 -12.80 2.49
C LEU A 121 2.53 -13.74 1.61
N GLN A 122 2.42 -15.02 1.97
CA GLN A 122 1.59 -15.99 1.24
C GLN A 122 0.11 -15.59 1.25
N GLU A 123 -0.44 -15.19 2.40
CA GLU A 123 -1.84 -14.75 2.49
C GLU A 123 -2.13 -13.51 1.64
N GLU A 124 -1.17 -12.60 1.51
CA GLU A 124 -1.29 -11.43 0.64
C GLU A 124 -1.18 -11.81 -0.84
N MET A 125 -0.27 -12.73 -1.18
CA MET A 125 -0.17 -13.27 -2.53
C MET A 125 -1.47 -13.96 -2.93
N ASP A 126 -2.09 -14.75 -2.06
CA ASP A 126 -3.38 -15.40 -2.32
C ASP A 126 -4.53 -14.39 -2.51
N LYS A 127 -4.44 -13.21 -1.89
CA LYS A 127 -5.44 -12.13 -2.09
C LYS A 127 -5.25 -11.39 -3.41
N ILE A 128 -4.02 -11.30 -3.90
CA ILE A 128 -3.66 -10.53 -5.10
C ILE A 128 -3.68 -11.40 -6.35
N ALA A 129 -3.20 -12.64 -6.22
CA ALA A 129 -3.23 -13.66 -7.25
C ALA A 129 -4.67 -14.17 -7.41
N GLY A 130 -5.20 -14.09 -8.63
CA GLY A 130 -6.35 -14.91 -8.99
C GLY A 130 -5.99 -16.41 -8.90
N PRO A 131 -6.97 -17.32 -9.00
CA PRO A 131 -6.75 -18.76 -8.85
C PRO A 131 -5.62 -19.33 -9.73
N GLU A 132 -5.35 -18.69 -10.87
CA GLU A 132 -4.33 -19.09 -11.84
C GLU A 132 -2.89 -18.72 -11.44
N MET A 133 -2.68 -17.79 -10.50
CA MET A 133 -1.34 -17.32 -10.09
C MET A 133 -0.90 -17.86 -8.72
N GLN A 134 -1.72 -18.71 -8.06
CA GLN A 134 -1.40 -19.26 -6.75
C GLN A 134 -0.20 -20.23 -6.77
N GLU A 135 -0.05 -21.05 -7.81
CA GLU A 135 1.11 -21.96 -7.96
C GLU A 135 2.44 -21.18 -8.08
N GLN A 136 2.45 -20.11 -8.88
CA GLN A 136 3.64 -19.27 -9.07
C GLN A 136 3.97 -18.46 -7.81
N GLY A 137 2.95 -18.01 -7.07
CA GLY A 137 3.13 -17.31 -5.80
C GLY A 137 3.79 -18.21 -4.74
N GLN A 138 3.35 -19.47 -4.66
CA GLN A 138 3.94 -20.47 -3.75
C GLN A 138 5.41 -20.74 -4.09
N GLU A 139 5.75 -20.90 -5.37
CA GLU A 139 7.13 -21.15 -5.81
C GLU A 139 8.08 -20.01 -5.39
N VAL A 140 7.64 -18.75 -5.52
CA VAL A 140 8.44 -17.59 -5.10
C VAL A 140 8.63 -17.54 -3.58
N VAL A 141 7.60 -17.85 -2.79
CA VAL A 141 7.71 -17.89 -1.32
C VAL A 141 8.66 -19.00 -0.87
N TYR A 142 8.58 -20.18 -1.48
CA TYR A 142 9.49 -21.29 -1.20
C TYR A 142 10.95 -20.94 -1.52
N GLU A 143 11.22 -20.32 -2.67
CA GLU A 143 12.57 -19.88 -3.02
C GLU A 143 13.10 -18.80 -2.09
N MET A 144 12.25 -17.85 -1.65
CA MET A 144 12.66 -16.85 -0.67
C MET A 144 13.03 -17.47 0.67
N GLN A 145 12.22 -18.41 1.19
CA GLN A 145 12.51 -19.12 2.43
C GLN A 145 13.81 -19.93 2.33
N ARG A 146 14.02 -20.64 1.21
CA ARG A 146 15.25 -21.40 0.98
C ARG A 146 16.49 -20.51 1.00
N LEU A 147 16.43 -19.35 0.36
CA LEU A 147 17.55 -18.40 0.33
C LEU A 147 17.83 -17.77 1.71
N GLU A 148 16.79 -17.54 2.52
CA GLU A 148 16.94 -17.07 3.90
C GLU A 148 17.61 -18.13 4.77
N ASP A 149 17.16 -19.39 4.69
CA ASP A 149 17.76 -20.52 5.41
C ASP A 149 19.21 -20.77 4.99
N GLU A 150 19.53 -20.69 3.69
CA GLU A 150 20.90 -20.79 3.17
C GLU A 150 21.78 -19.62 3.65
N ALA A 151 21.22 -18.41 3.78
CA ALA A 151 21.94 -17.24 4.28
C ALA A 151 22.19 -17.30 5.80
N GLU A 152 21.31 -17.92 6.57
CA GLU A 152 21.48 -18.14 8.00
C GLU A 152 22.44 -19.30 8.30
N GLY A 153 22.33 -20.43 7.60
CA GLY A 153 23.26 -21.56 7.75
C GLY A 153 24.71 -21.21 7.42
N ASN A 154 24.95 -20.37 6.39
CA ASN A 154 26.28 -19.89 6.06
C ASN A 154 26.87 -18.91 7.10
N ARG A 155 26.05 -18.30 7.97
CA ARG A 155 26.54 -17.45 9.08
C ARG A 155 26.98 -18.26 10.29
N GLU A 156 26.42 -19.45 10.48
CA GLU A 156 26.79 -20.34 11.60
C GLU A 156 28.07 -21.13 11.33
N GLU A 157 28.40 -21.45 10.07
CA GLU A 157 29.65 -22.14 9.71
C GLU A 157 30.91 -21.25 9.72
N HIS A 158 30.78 -19.94 9.95
CA HIS A 158 31.90 -18.97 9.94
C HIS A 158 32.12 -18.26 11.30
N GLN A 159 31.53 -18.77 12.38
CA GLN A 159 31.88 -18.43 13.77
C GLN A 159 32.78 -19.49 14.39
#